data_AF-A0A2L0D4M6-F1
#
_entry.id   AF-A0A2L0D4M6-F1
#
_cell.length_a   1.000
_cell.length_b   1.000
_cell.length_c   1.000
_cell.angle_alpha   90.00
_cell.angle_beta   90.00
_cell.angle_gamma   90.00
#
_symmetry.space_group_name_H-M   'P 1'
#
loop_
_entity.id
_entity.type
_entity.pdbx_description
1 polymer ?
#
loop_
_entity_poly.entity_id
_entity_poly.type
_entity_poly.pdbx_seq_one_letter_code
_entity_poly.pdbx_strand_id
1 'polypeptide(L)'
;MGNMKQLSLVIGHLRNLADSLEDLCQGVEHVTPESVEATEPKETKQVVEEPTVTVAIEDIRKVLAEKSQAGKTEKVRELLQRYGANKLSEVEVNQYPSLLDDAKGL
;
A
#
# COMPACT_ATOMS: atom_id res chain seq x y z
N MET A 1 -28.03 -33.67 -16.51
CA MET A 1 -28.52 -32.36 -16.00
C MET A 1 -27.57 -31.66 -14.99
N GLY A 2 -26.42 -32.25 -14.61
CA GLY A 2 -25.49 -31.60 -13.66
C GLY A 2 -24.60 -30.50 -14.27
N ASN A 3 -24.12 -30.70 -15.50
CA ASN A 3 -23.10 -29.82 -16.11
C ASN A 3 -23.62 -28.40 -16.42
N MET A 4 -24.88 -28.25 -16.83
CA MET A 4 -25.49 -26.92 -17.05
C MET A 4 -25.66 -26.13 -15.76
N LYS A 5 -25.92 -26.80 -14.63
CA LYS A 5 -26.03 -26.14 -13.32
C LYS A 5 -24.67 -25.64 -12.85
N GLN A 6 -23.62 -26.41 -13.07
CA GLN A 6 -22.24 -26.00 -12.79
C GLN A 6 -21.80 -24.84 -13.69
N LEU A 7 -22.14 -24.88 -14.98
CA LEU A 7 -21.84 -23.78 -15.91
C LEU A 7 -22.54 -22.48 -15.48
N SER A 8 -23.81 -22.54 -15.10
CA SER A 8 -24.56 -21.39 -14.59
C SER A 8 -23.94 -20.82 -13.30
N LEU A 9 -23.48 -21.71 -12.41
CA LEU A 9 -22.79 -21.31 -11.19
C LEU A 9 -21.49 -20.56 -11.51
N VAL A 10 -20.65 -21.10 -12.40
CA VAL A 10 -19.39 -20.45 -12.81
C VAL A 10 -19.65 -19.09 -13.46
N ILE A 11 -20.69 -18.97 -14.29
CA ILE A 11 -21.08 -17.69 -14.90
C ILE A 11 -21.54 -16.68 -13.84
N GLY A 12 -22.30 -17.12 -12.83
CA GLY A 12 -22.71 -16.28 -11.71
C GLY A 12 -21.52 -15.77 -10.89
N HIS A 13 -20.56 -16.64 -10.62
CA HIS A 13 -19.34 -16.27 -9.89
C HIS A 13 -18.49 -15.27 -10.68
N LEU A 14 -18.39 -15.43 -12.01
CA LEU A 14 -17.63 -14.51 -12.87
C LEU A 14 -18.27 -13.12 -12.92
N ARG A 15 -19.61 -13.02 -12.92
CA ARG A 15 -20.32 -11.74 -12.82
C ARG A 15 -20.08 -11.06 -11.47
N ASN A 16 -20.23 -11.80 -10.37
CA ASN A 16 -19.99 -11.24 -9.04
C ASN A 16 -18.53 -10.78 -8.84
N LEU A 17 -17.57 -11.46 -9.47
CA LEU A 17 -16.17 -11.03 -9.52
C LEU A 17 -16.03 -9.71 -10.31
N ALA A 18 -16.69 -9.60 -11.46
CA ALA A 18 -16.69 -8.38 -12.26
C ALA A 18 -17.32 -7.20 -11.50
N ASP A 19 -18.45 -7.42 -10.83
CA ASP A 19 -19.10 -6.41 -9.97
C ASP A 19 -18.16 -5.97 -8.83
N SER A 20 -17.45 -6.91 -8.19
CA SER A 20 -16.48 -6.60 -7.12
C SER A 20 -15.26 -5.82 -7.62
N LEU A 21 -14.84 -6.06 -8.87
CA LEU A 21 -13.75 -5.30 -9.50
C LEU A 21 -14.21 -3.91 -9.91
N GLU A 22 -15.46 -3.76 -10.37
CA GLU A 22 -16.06 -2.46 -10.67
C GLU A 22 -16.23 -1.61 -9.40
N ASP A 23 -16.69 -2.21 -8.30
CA ASP A 23 -16.77 -1.57 -6.98
C ASP A 23 -15.39 -1.12 -6.48
N LEU A 24 -14.36 -1.95 -6.68
CA LEU A 24 -12.99 -1.58 -6.35
C LEU A 24 -12.46 -0.43 -7.22
N CYS A 25 -12.77 -0.43 -8.53
CA CYS A 25 -12.39 0.66 -9.43
C CYS A 25 -13.11 1.97 -9.09
N GLN A 26 -14.41 1.92 -8.80
CA GLN A 26 -15.18 3.09 -8.32
C GLN A 26 -14.66 3.58 -6.97
N GLY A 27 -14.27 2.67 -6.07
CA GLY A 27 -13.63 3.00 -4.80
C GLY A 27 -12.27 3.69 -4.94
N VAL A 28 -11.59 3.53 -6.08
CA VAL A 28 -10.29 4.17 -6.38
C VAL A 28 -10.47 5.53 -7.06
N GLU A 29 -11.57 5.79 -7.77
CA GLU A 29 -11.90 7.11 -8.34
C GLU A 29 -12.19 8.17 -7.26
N HIS A 30 -12.44 7.77 -6.02
CA HIS A 30 -12.57 8.68 -4.87
C HIS A 30 -11.23 9.07 -4.21
N VAL A 31 -10.07 8.63 -4.74
CA VAL A 31 -8.76 8.85 -4.08
C VAL A 31 -7.73 9.58 -4.95
N THR A 32 -8.12 10.20 -6.07
CA THR A 32 -7.24 11.15 -6.78
C THR A 32 -7.88 12.53 -6.88
N PRO A 33 -7.18 13.61 -6.43
CA PRO A 33 -7.77 14.92 -6.24
C PRO A 33 -7.71 15.73 -7.55
N GLU A 34 -8.86 15.96 -8.17
CA GLU A 34 -9.06 17.12 -9.05
C GLU A 34 -10.01 18.10 -8.35
N SER A 35 -9.38 19.10 -7.74
CA SER A 35 -9.73 20.52 -7.71
C SER A 35 -11.21 20.97 -7.73
N VAL A 36 -11.50 21.92 -6.81
CA VAL A 36 -12.61 22.90 -6.73
C VAL A 36 -14.03 22.31 -6.59
N GLU A 37 -14.81 22.55 -5.53
CA GLU A 37 -15.12 23.81 -4.84
C GLU A 37 -15.79 23.54 -3.48
N ALA A 38 -15.44 24.37 -2.49
CA ALA A 38 -16.24 24.79 -1.32
C ALA A 38 -16.98 23.73 -0.46
N THR A 39 -16.41 23.40 0.71
CA THR A 39 -16.90 23.83 2.06
C THR A 39 -16.24 23.01 3.17
N GLU A 40 -15.47 23.70 4.03
CA GLU A 40 -15.00 23.23 5.34
C GLU A 40 -16.18 23.10 6.35
N PRO A 41 -16.01 22.56 7.60
CA PRO A 41 -14.77 22.13 8.28
C PRO A 41 -14.86 20.76 9.00
N LYS A 42 -13.70 20.10 9.22
CA LYS A 42 -13.16 19.66 10.54
C LYS A 42 -12.18 18.48 10.43
N GLU A 43 -10.91 18.84 10.20
CA GLU A 43 -9.74 18.42 10.97
C GLU A 43 -9.47 16.92 11.20
N THR A 44 -8.52 16.34 10.45
CA THR A 44 -7.28 15.81 11.07
C THR A 44 -6.14 15.64 10.05
N LYS A 45 -5.09 16.45 10.27
CA LYS A 45 -3.68 16.31 9.83
C LYS A 45 -3.38 16.13 8.34
N GLN A 46 -3.11 17.29 7.74
CA GLN A 46 -2.08 17.51 6.72
C GLN A 46 -0.81 16.70 6.99
N VAL A 47 -0.28 16.04 5.96
CA VAL A 47 1.13 16.19 5.60
C VAL A 47 1.18 16.35 4.08
N VAL A 48 1.33 17.61 3.68
CA VAL A 48 1.99 17.98 2.44
C VAL A 48 3.40 17.43 2.55
N GLU A 49 3.76 16.43 1.76
CA GLU A 49 5.17 16.08 1.60
C GLU A 49 5.54 16.05 0.13
N GLU A 50 6.56 16.86 -0.11
CA GLU A 50 7.24 17.20 -1.33
C GLU A 50 7.56 15.96 -2.18
N PRO A 51 7.60 16.10 -3.53
CA PRO A 51 7.98 15.01 -4.44
C PRO A 51 9.41 14.46 -4.23
N THR A 52 10.17 15.00 -3.27
CA THR A 52 11.49 14.54 -2.83
C THR A 52 11.41 13.41 -1.79
N VAL A 53 10.44 13.46 -0.87
CA VAL A 53 10.28 12.46 0.21
C VAL A 53 9.67 11.16 -0.34
N THR A 54 8.80 11.27 -1.34
CA THR A 54 8.20 10.11 -2.02
C THR A 54 9.25 9.24 -2.70
N VAL A 55 10.23 9.84 -3.37
CA VAL A 55 11.35 9.11 -4.02
C VAL A 55 12.18 8.34 -2.99
N ALA A 56 12.42 8.92 -1.81
CA ALA A 56 13.13 8.24 -0.73
C ALA A 56 12.36 7.02 -0.19
N ILE A 57 11.04 7.12 -0.03
CA ILE A 57 10.18 6.01 0.44
C ILE A 57 10.18 4.85 -0.56
N GLU A 58 10.17 5.16 -1.86
CA GLU A 58 10.24 4.15 -2.92
C GLU A 58 11.54 3.36 -2.89
N ASP A 59 12.68 4.04 -2.77
CA ASP A 59 13.99 3.37 -2.67
C ASP A 59 14.07 2.46 -1.43
N ILE A 60 13.56 2.91 -0.28
CA ILE A 60 13.58 2.09 0.94
C ILE A 60 12.64 0.88 0.80
N ARG A 61 11.45 1.06 0.19
CA ARG A 61 10.56 -0.06 -0.15
C ARG A 61 11.24 -1.05 -1.07
N LYS A 62 12.00 -0.58 -2.06
CA LYS A 62 12.72 -1.42 -3.01
C LYS A 62 13.79 -2.26 -2.33
N VAL A 63 14.62 -1.63 -1.49
CA VAL A 63 15.66 -2.33 -0.71
C VAL A 63 15.03 -3.34 0.25
N LEU A 64 13.98 -2.95 1.00
CA LEU A 64 13.32 -3.88 1.92
C LEU A 64 12.59 -5.03 1.19
N ALA A 65 12.02 -4.77 0.01
CA ALA A 65 11.40 -5.80 -0.83
C ALA A 65 12.43 -6.79 -1.37
N GLU A 66 13.59 -6.33 -1.85
CA GLU A 66 14.69 -7.20 -2.30
C GLU A 66 15.20 -8.09 -1.15
N LYS A 67 15.36 -7.54 0.06
CA LYS A 67 15.78 -8.32 1.24
C LYS A 67 14.71 -9.30 1.70
N SER A 68 13.43 -8.92 1.61
CA SER A 68 12.32 -9.83 1.85
C SER A 68 12.28 -10.97 0.82
N GLN A 69 12.51 -10.68 -0.47
CA GLN A 69 12.60 -11.71 -1.51
C GLN A 69 13.79 -12.63 -1.31
N ALA A 70 14.89 -12.13 -0.74
CA ALA A 70 16.03 -12.94 -0.30
C ALA A 70 15.74 -13.81 0.94
N GLY A 71 14.49 -13.84 1.44
CA GLY A 71 14.07 -14.65 2.59
C GLY A 71 14.39 -14.05 3.95
N LYS A 72 14.81 -12.76 4.02
CA LYS A 72 15.12 -12.06 5.27
C LYS A 72 13.95 -11.23 5.79
N THR A 73 12.71 -11.61 5.45
CA THR A 73 11.49 -10.88 5.78
C THR A 73 11.29 -10.70 7.29
N GLU A 74 11.67 -11.68 8.11
CA GLU A 74 11.62 -11.56 9.58
C GLU A 74 12.56 -10.47 10.09
N LYS A 75 13.79 -10.42 9.59
CA LYS A 75 14.77 -9.41 9.99
C LYS A 75 14.37 -8.01 9.54
N VAL A 76 13.77 -7.90 8.35
CA VAL A 76 13.17 -6.64 7.87
C VAL A 76 12.05 -6.17 8.80
N ARG A 77 11.20 -7.09 9.25
CA ARG A 77 10.10 -6.80 10.17
C ARG A 77 10.59 -6.42 11.57
N GLU A 78 11.57 -7.14 12.11
CA GLU A 78 12.23 -6.79 13.37
C GLU A 78 12.90 -5.41 13.27
N LEU A 79 13.54 -5.10 12.14
CA LEU A 79 14.13 -3.80 11.90
C LEU A 79 13.07 -2.70 12.01
N LEU A 80 12.01 -2.78 11.21
CA LEU A 80 10.89 -1.83 11.27
C LEU A 80 10.34 -1.68 12.70
N GLN A 81 10.21 -2.80 13.41
CA GLN A 81 9.69 -2.82 14.78
C GLN A 81 10.64 -2.18 15.80
N ARG A 82 11.97 -2.26 15.59
CA ARG A 82 12.96 -1.50 16.39
C ARG A 82 12.83 0.00 16.20
N TYR A 83 12.41 0.44 15.02
CA TYR A 83 12.07 1.83 14.73
C TYR A 83 10.65 2.19 15.19
N GLY A 84 9.94 1.28 15.88
CA GLY A 84 8.62 1.53 16.46
C GLY A 84 7.46 1.39 15.47
N ALA A 85 7.71 0.86 14.28
CA ALA A 85 6.75 0.79 13.19
C ALA A 85 6.53 -0.65 12.73
N ASN A 86 5.33 -1.01 12.28
CA ASN A 86 5.12 -2.30 11.61
C ASN A 86 5.31 -2.19 10.10
N LYS A 87 5.28 -0.97 9.56
CA LYS A 87 5.34 -0.69 8.13
C LYS A 87 6.22 0.53 7.88
N LEU A 88 6.85 0.54 6.72
CA LEU A 88 7.65 1.67 6.22
C LEU A 88 6.89 3.00 6.23
N SER A 89 5.56 2.95 6.02
CA SER A 89 4.67 4.12 6.07
C SER A 89 4.41 4.66 7.47
N GLU A 90 4.76 3.90 8.53
CA GLU A 90 4.59 4.28 9.93
C GLU A 90 5.92 4.73 10.56
N VAL A 91 7.05 4.59 9.84
CA VAL A 91 8.36 5.05 10.28
C VAL A 91 8.44 6.55 10.05
N GLU A 92 9.00 7.29 11.00
CA GLU A 92 9.21 8.73 10.79
C GLU A 92 10.25 9.00 9.70
N VAL A 93 10.02 10.05 8.90
CA VAL A 93 10.92 10.47 7.81
C VAL A 93 12.34 10.74 8.30
N ASN A 94 12.49 11.19 9.55
CA ASN A 94 13.79 11.39 10.21
C ASN A 94 14.59 10.08 10.41
N GLN A 95 13.91 8.93 10.43
CA GLN A 95 14.50 7.61 10.66
C GLN A 95 14.70 6.82 9.35
N TYR A 96 14.14 7.29 8.24
CA TYR A 96 14.31 6.68 6.91
C TYR A 96 15.78 6.49 6.49
N PRO A 97 16.71 7.44 6.69
CA PRO A 97 18.11 7.24 6.31
C PRO A 97 18.75 6.09 7.10
N SER A 98 18.54 6.05 8.41
CA SER A 98 19.07 5.00 9.28
C SER A 98 18.46 3.63 8.95
N LEU A 99 17.15 3.59 8.70
CA LEU A 99 16.45 2.37 8.30
C LEU A 99 16.93 1.85 6.94
N LEU A 100 17.24 2.75 5.99
CA LEU A 100 17.77 2.41 4.68
C LEU A 100 19.18 1.80 4.80
N ASP A 101 20.06 2.38 5.61
CA ASP A 101 21.40 1.84 5.87
C ASP A 101 21.35 0.45 6.53
N ASP A 102 20.53 0.29 7.57
CA ASP A 102 20.32 -1.01 8.21
C ASP A 102 19.72 -2.05 7.23
N ALA A 103 18.75 -1.62 6.41
CA ALA A 103 18.14 -2.46 5.37
C ALA A 103 19.16 -2.91 4.32
N LYS A 104 20.09 -2.05 3.91
CA LYS A 104 21.18 -2.41 2.99
C LYS A 104 22.14 -3.44 3.62
N GLY A 105 22.42 -3.31 4.92
CA GLY A 105 23.30 -4.21 5.69
C GLY A 105 22.74 -5.62 5.92
N LEU A 106 21.44 -5.84 5.67
CA LEU A 106 20.74 -7.09 6.01
C LEU A 106 21.06 -8.30 5.14
#